data_AF-A0A960T2T5-F1
#
_entry.id   AF-A0A960T2T5-F1
#
_cell.length_a   1.000
_cell.length_b   1.000
_cell.length_c   1.000
_cell.angle_alpha   90.00
_cell.angle_beta   90.00
_cell.angle_gamma   90.00
#
_symmetry.space_group_name_H-M   'P 1'
#
loop_
_entity.id
_entity.type
_entity.pdbx_description
1 polymer ?
#
loop_
_entity_poly.entity_id
_entity_poly.type
_entity_poly.pdbx_seq_one_letter_code
_entity_poly.pdbx_strand_id
1 'polypeptide(L)'
;ATDQFTLSFDATEAGWRTGNAGDAIEVQIRQADGTVLWDSGPLNVDGTLTGSQNAISFTGTGHQFSFNIDASTFTIGSPGSQINLRIARAGGVVFFDDVQLMVNDWNPLTNDAHPSQVLVFLQGGQSNSDGYGDPADLLPAYSTPQNDIDFYHGNSGGASPLAANTWISLQPGSGSSTSNPGDFGPEVSFGNELHAALGTGNVRLAIIKHTHIATNLYSDWVSGGDATTMGDGPRYVGFQTTVNKGMAALASKYPNANIKVTGMIWDQGEGDLNGHAGDYETNLTNFIADVRATYGSDLKFVLRRIAPQQWTDATRPADFSVLTTAQDNVAAADPMVLSFSSDDLPVIPANIIHFNATGQITNGKRYAQGMLQIFSKGPIMVYLMGGQSNCQGVGRNSKLTAGQLEIPEIQFYHSDDVFSSGSPYAWQSLRPAG
;
A
#
# COMPACT_ATOMS: atom_id res chain seq x y z
N ALA A 1 -29.76 14.37 9.42
CA ALA A 1 -29.78 12.91 9.25
C ALA A 1 -29.04 12.34 10.44
N THR A 2 -29.60 11.35 11.13
CA THR A 2 -28.84 10.57 12.11
C THR A 2 -27.89 9.67 11.33
N ASP A 3 -26.65 9.54 11.80
CA ASP A 3 -25.71 8.62 11.18
C ASP A 3 -26.26 7.19 11.26
N GLN A 4 -26.02 6.40 10.21
CA GLN A 4 -26.47 5.01 10.12
C GLN A 4 -25.24 4.14 10.00
N PHE A 5 -25.19 3.08 10.80
CA PHE A 5 -24.11 2.11 10.79
C PHE A 5 -24.64 0.77 10.32
N THR A 6 -23.86 0.06 9.50
CA THR A 6 -24.15 -1.33 9.12
C THR A 6 -23.11 -2.24 9.75
N LEU A 7 -23.56 -3.18 10.57
CA LEU A 7 -22.75 -4.27 11.11
C LEU A 7 -23.16 -5.55 10.40
N SER A 8 -22.24 -6.20 9.68
CA SER A 8 -22.49 -7.47 9.00
C SER A 8 -21.48 -8.52 9.44
N PHE A 9 -21.94 -9.76 9.66
CA PHE A 9 -21.04 -10.88 9.92
C PHE A 9 -21.57 -12.19 9.34
N ASP A 10 -20.63 -13.05 8.97
CA ASP A 10 -20.87 -14.40 8.47
C ASP A 10 -20.46 -15.42 9.55
N ALA A 11 -21.39 -16.29 9.94
CA ALA A 11 -21.21 -17.29 10.99
C ALA A 11 -21.42 -18.71 10.44
N THR A 12 -20.33 -19.45 10.27
CA THR A 12 -20.33 -20.86 9.82
C THR A 12 -20.40 -21.80 11.02
N GLU A 13 -21.34 -22.75 11.04
CA GLU A 13 -21.51 -23.77 12.09
C GLU A 13 -21.55 -23.28 13.55
N ALA A 14 -22.09 -22.09 13.81
CA ALA A 14 -22.31 -21.71 15.19
C ALA A 14 -23.30 -22.70 15.84
N GLY A 15 -23.01 -23.16 17.06
CA GLY A 15 -23.82 -24.15 17.80
C GLY A 15 -25.20 -23.65 18.26
N TRP A 16 -25.87 -22.85 17.42
CA TRP A 16 -27.22 -22.37 17.56
C TRP A 16 -28.14 -23.57 17.39
N ARG A 17 -28.48 -24.22 18.51
CA ARG A 17 -29.38 -25.37 18.47
C ARG A 17 -30.74 -24.89 17.97
N THR A 18 -31.14 -25.31 16.78
CA THR A 18 -32.52 -25.18 16.32
C THR A 18 -33.31 -26.32 16.95
N GLY A 19 -34.05 -26.04 18.02
CA GLY A 19 -34.83 -27.12 18.65
C GLY A 19 -35.81 -26.72 19.75
N ASN A 20 -35.53 -25.65 20.51
CA ASN A 20 -36.46 -25.16 21.53
C ASN A 20 -36.81 -23.70 21.24
N ALA A 21 -38.10 -23.36 21.34
CA ALA A 21 -38.55 -21.97 21.28
C ALA A 21 -37.80 -21.15 22.36
N GLY A 22 -37.16 -20.05 21.96
CA GLY A 22 -36.41 -19.17 22.86
C GLY A 22 -34.88 -19.14 22.66
N ASP A 23 -34.35 -19.78 21.62
CA ASP A 23 -32.93 -19.65 21.25
C ASP A 23 -32.68 -18.36 20.47
N ALA A 24 -32.15 -17.36 21.19
CA ALA A 24 -31.89 -16.02 20.67
C ALA A 24 -30.41 -15.62 20.82
N ILE A 25 -29.93 -14.85 19.85
CA ILE A 25 -28.63 -14.17 19.90
C ILE A 25 -28.81 -12.73 20.38
N GLU A 26 -27.81 -12.20 21.05
CA GLU A 26 -27.74 -10.81 21.50
C GLU A 26 -26.39 -10.25 21.04
N VAL A 27 -26.43 -9.08 20.41
CA VAL A 27 -25.25 -8.36 19.93
C VAL A 27 -25.15 -7.06 20.70
N GLN A 28 -24.01 -6.86 21.36
CA GLN A 28 -23.75 -5.66 22.14
C GLN A 28 -22.51 -4.95 21.61
N ILE A 29 -22.60 -3.63 21.52
CA ILE A 29 -21.44 -2.74 21.39
C ILE A 29 -21.19 -2.16 22.78
N ARG A 30 -19.99 -2.33 23.31
CA ARG A 30 -19.66 -1.98 24.69
C ARG A 30 -18.34 -1.23 24.78
N GLN A 31 -18.12 -0.52 25.87
CA GLN A 31 -16.79 -0.02 26.22
C GLN A 31 -16.00 -1.10 26.97
N ALA A 32 -14.67 -0.96 26.99
CA ALA A 32 -13.76 -1.87 27.70
C ALA A 32 -14.06 -2.00 29.21
N ASP A 33 -14.75 -1.03 29.82
CA ASP A 33 -15.19 -1.09 31.21
C ASP A 33 -16.50 -1.89 31.42
N GLY A 34 -17.06 -2.45 30.34
CA GLY A 34 -18.30 -3.21 30.34
C GLY A 34 -19.56 -2.38 30.10
N THR A 35 -19.46 -1.06 29.96
CA THR A 35 -20.59 -0.18 29.65
C THR A 35 -21.19 -0.55 28.29
N VAL A 36 -22.46 -0.95 28.26
CA VAL A 36 -23.16 -1.27 27.00
C VAL A 36 -23.60 0.03 26.32
N LEU A 37 -22.98 0.34 25.18
CA LEU A 37 -23.30 1.50 24.35
C LEU A 37 -24.50 1.25 23.46
N TRP A 38 -24.64 0.02 22.97
CA TRP A 38 -25.78 -0.40 22.18
C TRP A 38 -26.05 -1.89 22.38
N ASP A 39 -27.31 -2.26 22.37
CA ASP A 39 -27.79 -3.62 22.57
C ASP A 39 -28.89 -3.94 21.56
N SER A 40 -28.71 -5.01 20.79
CA SER A 40 -29.73 -5.49 19.87
C SER A 40 -30.98 -6.04 20.57
N GLY A 41 -30.84 -6.42 21.84
CA GLY A 41 -31.77 -7.31 22.54
C GLY A 41 -31.71 -8.74 22.00
N PRO A 42 -32.51 -9.67 22.57
CA PRO A 42 -32.56 -11.06 22.13
C PRO A 42 -33.26 -11.17 20.77
N LEU A 43 -32.55 -11.71 19.80
CA LEU A 43 -33.01 -11.94 18.44
C LEU A 43 -33.17 -13.42 18.18
N ASN A 44 -34.41 -13.85 17.95
CA ASN A 44 -34.72 -15.23 17.67
C ASN A 44 -34.03 -15.66 16.36
N VAL A 45 -33.29 -16.76 16.39
CA VAL A 45 -32.56 -17.28 15.21
C VAL A 45 -33.23 -18.54 14.64
N ASP A 46 -34.50 -18.78 14.99
CA ASP A 46 -35.30 -19.89 14.49
C ASP A 46 -35.75 -19.68 13.04
N GLY A 47 -34.86 -20.06 12.12
CA GLY A 47 -35.29 -20.88 10.99
C GLY A 47 -35.68 -20.23 9.67
N THR A 48 -35.78 -18.89 9.49
CA THR A 48 -35.81 -18.20 8.16
C THR A 48 -36.20 -16.72 8.29
N LEU A 49 -35.35 -15.81 8.81
CA LEU A 49 -35.87 -14.50 9.22
C LEU A 49 -35.41 -13.28 8.40
N THR A 50 -36.43 -12.66 7.79
CA THR A 50 -36.51 -11.23 7.44
C THR A 50 -37.47 -10.58 8.44
N GLY A 51 -37.10 -9.44 9.04
CA GLY A 51 -37.96 -8.76 10.01
C GLY A 51 -37.38 -7.44 10.52
N SER A 52 -38.14 -6.73 11.34
CA SER A 52 -37.70 -5.51 12.02
C SER A 52 -38.23 -5.46 13.45
N GLN A 53 -37.35 -5.13 14.40
CA GLN A 53 -37.66 -4.94 15.81
C GLN A 53 -36.78 -3.80 16.36
N ASN A 54 -37.32 -2.95 17.24
CA ASN A 54 -36.57 -1.86 17.90
C ASN A 54 -35.78 -0.94 16.94
N ALA A 55 -36.37 -0.57 15.79
CA ALA A 55 -35.75 0.24 14.73
C ALA A 55 -34.56 -0.42 13.99
N ILE A 56 -34.34 -1.71 14.20
CA ILE A 56 -33.32 -2.52 13.53
C ILE A 56 -34.03 -3.35 12.45
N SER A 57 -33.47 -3.40 11.25
CA SER A 57 -33.91 -4.29 10.18
C SER A 57 -32.86 -5.35 9.93
N PHE A 58 -33.27 -6.61 9.82
CA PHE A 58 -32.39 -7.76 9.57
C PHE A 58 -32.85 -8.56 8.35
N THR A 59 -31.89 -9.02 7.56
CA THR A 59 -32.10 -9.84 6.36
C THR A 59 -31.07 -10.97 6.34
N GLY A 60 -31.52 -12.22 6.25
CA GLY A 60 -30.60 -13.35 6.13
C GLY A 60 -31.28 -14.66 5.69
N THR A 61 -30.67 -15.32 4.72
CA THR A 61 -30.77 -16.78 4.54
C THR A 61 -29.54 -17.37 5.21
N GLY A 62 -29.75 -18.36 6.09
CA GLY A 62 -28.78 -18.94 7.03
C GLY A 62 -27.29 -18.61 6.84
N HIS A 63 -26.66 -18.23 7.95
CA HIS A 63 -25.23 -17.96 8.15
C HIS A 63 -24.75 -16.51 7.93
N GLN A 64 -25.54 -15.60 7.36
CA GLN A 64 -25.17 -14.17 7.27
C GLN A 64 -26.17 -13.28 8.02
N PHE A 65 -25.66 -12.41 8.89
CA PHE A 65 -26.45 -11.44 9.65
C PHE A 65 -25.99 -10.02 9.33
N SER A 66 -26.95 -9.12 9.13
CA SER A 66 -26.69 -7.70 8.93
C SER A 66 -27.65 -6.86 9.76
N PHE A 67 -27.10 -5.86 10.43
CA PHE A 67 -27.79 -4.94 11.33
C PHE A 67 -27.60 -3.53 10.79
N ASN A 68 -28.72 -2.86 10.52
CA ASN A 68 -28.72 -1.41 10.30
C ASN A 68 -29.08 -0.73 11.61
N ILE A 69 -28.12 0.05 12.14
CA ILE A 69 -28.18 0.66 13.45
C ILE A 69 -28.22 2.18 13.29
N ASP A 70 -29.28 2.80 13.81
CA ASP A 70 -29.36 4.25 13.89
C ASP A 70 -28.50 4.76 15.05
N ALA A 71 -27.61 5.71 14.78
CA ALA A 71 -26.73 6.33 15.78
C ALA A 71 -27.49 6.87 17.00
N SER A 72 -28.74 7.30 16.84
CA SER A 72 -29.57 7.80 17.93
C SER A 72 -29.96 6.73 18.96
N THR A 73 -29.75 5.44 18.66
CA THR A 73 -30.02 4.33 19.59
C THR A 73 -28.88 4.03 20.54
N PHE A 74 -27.71 4.66 20.35
CA PHE A 74 -26.58 4.51 21.27
C PHE A 74 -26.79 5.30 22.56
N THR A 75 -26.40 4.71 23.68
CA THR A 75 -26.19 5.44 24.92
C THR A 75 -24.87 6.21 24.86
N ILE A 76 -24.78 7.32 25.60
CA ILE A 76 -23.57 8.14 25.63
C ILE A 76 -22.47 7.38 26.36
N GLY A 77 -21.37 7.10 25.66
CA GLY A 77 -20.14 6.53 26.23
C GLY A 77 -19.12 7.57 26.68
N SER A 78 -18.01 7.09 27.23
CA SER A 78 -16.83 7.90 27.55
C SER A 78 -15.94 8.11 26.31
N PRO A 79 -15.64 9.36 25.91
CA PRO A 79 -14.73 9.64 24.80
C PRO A 79 -13.35 8.99 24.98
N GLY A 80 -12.77 8.48 23.89
CA GLY A 80 -11.44 7.84 23.88
C GLY A 80 -11.37 6.44 24.49
N SER A 81 -12.48 5.92 25.03
CA SER A 81 -12.53 4.55 25.53
C SER A 81 -12.70 3.56 24.38
N GLN A 82 -11.95 2.47 24.43
CA GLN A 82 -12.04 1.39 23.46
C GLN A 82 -13.46 0.82 23.38
N ILE A 83 -13.93 0.59 22.16
CA ILE A 83 -15.23 -0.02 21.87
C ILE A 83 -14.99 -1.48 21.45
N ASN A 84 -15.83 -2.37 21.97
CA ASN A 84 -15.78 -3.81 21.78
C ASN A 84 -17.13 -4.34 21.28
N LEU A 85 -17.09 -5.36 20.43
CA LEU A 85 -18.25 -6.14 20.03
C LEU A 85 -18.37 -7.39 20.91
N ARG A 86 -19.58 -7.67 21.37
CA ARG A 86 -19.96 -8.94 22.00
C ARG A 86 -21.12 -9.58 21.27
N ILE A 87 -21.05 -10.90 21.10
CA ILE A 87 -22.12 -11.73 20.58
C ILE A 87 -22.34 -12.89 21.56
N ALA A 88 -23.54 -12.96 22.13
CA ALA A 88 -23.90 -13.94 23.14
C ALA A 88 -25.25 -14.58 22.85
N ARG A 89 -25.54 -15.72 23.48
CA ARG A 89 -26.90 -16.26 23.60
C ARG A 89 -27.64 -15.48 24.68
N ALA A 90 -28.94 -15.26 24.50
CA ALA A 90 -29.81 -14.59 25.47
C ALA A 90 -29.87 -15.26 26.88
N GLY A 91 -29.23 -16.41 27.07
CA GLY A 91 -29.03 -17.11 28.35
C GLY A 91 -27.60 -17.07 28.91
N GLY A 92 -26.71 -16.22 28.37
CA GLY A 92 -25.39 -15.91 28.95
C GLY A 92 -24.21 -16.70 28.40
N VAL A 93 -24.40 -17.62 27.45
CA VAL A 93 -23.28 -18.27 26.75
C VAL A 93 -22.69 -17.27 25.76
N VAL A 94 -21.45 -16.85 25.96
CA VAL A 94 -20.77 -15.88 25.09
C VAL A 94 -20.06 -16.62 23.96
N PHE A 95 -20.32 -16.21 22.72
CA PHE A 95 -19.67 -16.77 21.53
C PHE A 95 -18.45 -15.94 21.12
N PHE A 96 -18.58 -14.62 21.22
CA PHE A 96 -17.50 -13.66 21.00
C PHE A 96 -17.61 -12.58 22.08
N ASP A 97 -16.51 -12.28 22.75
CA ASP A 97 -16.41 -11.19 23.72
C ASP A 97 -15.16 -10.36 23.43
N ASP A 98 -15.22 -9.07 23.73
CA ASP A 98 -14.10 -8.13 23.62
C ASP A 98 -13.40 -8.07 22.25
N VAL A 99 -14.15 -8.27 21.16
CA VAL A 99 -13.62 -8.02 19.81
C VAL A 99 -13.53 -6.52 19.60
N GLN A 100 -12.31 -5.97 19.63
CA GLN A 100 -12.07 -4.55 19.48
C GLN A 100 -12.62 -4.03 18.14
N LEU A 101 -13.50 -3.03 18.22
CA LEU A 101 -13.96 -2.25 17.08
C LEU A 101 -13.18 -0.94 17.05
N MET A 102 -12.38 -0.73 16.00
CA MET A 102 -11.78 0.57 15.76
C MET A 102 -12.76 1.42 14.95
N VAL A 103 -13.36 2.41 15.61
CA VAL A 103 -14.03 3.52 14.92
C VAL A 103 -12.95 4.57 14.69
N ASN A 104 -12.37 4.58 13.49
CA ASN A 104 -11.46 5.66 13.13
C ASN A 104 -12.29 6.92 12.87
N ASP A 105 -11.91 8.03 13.49
CA ASP A 105 -12.44 9.37 13.21
C ASP A 105 -12.05 9.79 11.78
N TRP A 106 -12.61 9.15 10.77
CA TRP A 106 -12.53 9.65 9.41
C TRP A 106 -13.44 10.87 9.29
N ASN A 107 -12.92 12.01 9.75
CA ASN A 107 -13.42 13.32 9.39
C ASN A 107 -12.54 13.84 8.24
N PRO A 108 -13.03 13.84 6.99
CA PRO A 108 -12.27 14.34 5.85
C PRO A 108 -11.97 15.86 5.90
N LEU A 109 -12.36 16.56 6.98
CA LEU A 109 -12.26 18.02 7.10
C LEU A 109 -11.40 18.53 8.27
N THR A 110 -10.83 17.68 9.13
CA THR A 110 -9.93 18.14 10.21
C THR A 110 -8.61 17.39 10.18
N ASN A 111 -7.74 17.87 9.30
CA ASN A 111 -6.32 17.57 9.22
C ASN A 111 -5.60 17.97 10.52
N ASP A 112 -5.37 17.04 11.46
CA ASP A 112 -4.34 17.20 12.50
C ASP A 112 -3.94 15.93 13.29
N ALA A 113 -4.32 14.72 12.85
CA ALA A 113 -3.61 13.53 13.30
C ALA A 113 -2.31 13.43 12.48
N HIS A 114 -1.18 13.80 13.08
CA HIS A 114 0.12 13.53 12.45
C HIS A 114 0.22 12.02 12.14
N PRO A 115 0.59 11.64 10.91
CA PRO A 115 0.65 10.23 10.53
C PRO A 115 1.64 9.48 11.43
N SER A 116 1.26 8.29 11.90
CA SER A 116 2.20 7.43 12.65
C SER A 116 3.21 6.76 11.72
N GLN A 117 2.89 6.67 10.43
CA GLN A 117 3.75 6.10 9.40
C GLN A 117 3.78 6.96 8.13
N VAL A 118 4.97 7.13 7.56
CA VAL A 118 5.15 7.76 6.24
C VAL A 118 5.85 6.79 5.31
N LEU A 119 5.19 6.41 4.22
CA LEU A 119 5.77 5.57 3.17
C LEU A 119 6.35 6.46 2.07
N VAL A 120 7.66 6.37 1.86
CA VAL A 120 8.38 7.16 0.87
C VAL A 120 8.62 6.35 -0.39
N PHE A 121 8.29 6.93 -1.54
CA PHE A 121 8.54 6.38 -2.86
C PHE A 121 9.51 7.26 -3.63
N LEU A 122 10.51 6.64 -4.24
CA LEU A 122 11.50 7.34 -5.05
C LEU A 122 11.11 7.26 -6.54
N GLN A 123 11.40 8.31 -7.31
CA GLN A 123 11.23 8.32 -8.76
C GLN A 123 12.52 8.79 -9.42
N GLY A 124 13.09 7.91 -10.25
CA GLY A 124 14.31 8.15 -11.02
C GLY A 124 14.13 7.87 -12.51
N GLY A 125 15.13 8.27 -13.29
CA GLY A 125 15.21 7.97 -14.72
C GLY A 125 15.30 9.21 -15.60
N GLN A 126 14.86 9.07 -16.85
CA GLN A 126 15.06 10.08 -17.90
C GLN A 126 13.78 10.82 -18.30
N SER A 127 13.64 11.21 -19.56
CA SER A 127 12.57 12.08 -20.06
C SER A 127 11.15 11.56 -19.83
N ASN A 128 10.89 10.27 -20.01
CA ASN A 128 9.56 9.70 -19.72
C ASN A 128 9.25 9.69 -18.21
N SER A 129 10.27 9.63 -17.34
CA SER A 129 10.15 9.84 -15.89
C SER A 129 9.96 11.31 -15.52
N ASP A 130 10.66 12.22 -16.20
CA ASP A 130 10.55 13.66 -15.98
C ASP A 130 9.16 14.17 -16.36
N GLY A 131 8.63 13.63 -17.45
CA GLY A 131 7.23 13.78 -17.85
C GLY A 131 7.04 14.72 -19.03
N TYR A 132 6.30 14.26 -20.03
CA TYR A 132 5.90 15.02 -21.22
C TYR A 132 4.36 15.04 -21.39
N GLY A 133 3.64 14.73 -20.30
CA GLY A 133 2.19 14.85 -20.28
C GLY A 133 1.80 16.32 -20.22
N ASP A 134 1.05 16.79 -21.21
CA ASP A 134 0.49 18.14 -21.22
C ASP A 134 -0.60 18.25 -20.14
N PRO A 135 -0.46 19.14 -19.13
CA PRO A 135 -1.46 19.31 -18.08
C PRO A 135 -2.85 19.68 -18.60
N ALA A 136 -2.97 20.26 -19.80
CA ALA A 136 -4.25 20.56 -20.43
C ALA A 136 -5.08 19.31 -20.74
N ASP A 137 -4.43 18.16 -20.90
CA ASP A 137 -5.05 16.87 -21.21
C ASP A 137 -5.30 16.01 -19.95
N LEU A 138 -5.11 16.56 -18.75
CA LEU A 138 -5.35 15.83 -17.49
C LEU A 138 -6.85 15.60 -17.26
N LEU A 139 -7.16 14.38 -16.82
CA LEU A 139 -8.48 14.08 -16.25
C LEU A 139 -8.69 14.89 -14.96
N PRO A 140 -9.94 15.30 -14.64
CA PRO A 140 -10.23 16.12 -13.47
C PRO A 140 -9.71 15.57 -12.13
N ALA A 141 -9.59 14.25 -11.99
CA ALA A 141 -9.06 13.61 -10.79
C ALA A 141 -7.57 13.91 -10.52
N TYR A 142 -6.84 14.38 -11.53
CA TYR A 142 -5.40 14.63 -11.48
C TYR A 142 -5.03 16.11 -11.70
N SER A 143 -6.00 16.96 -12.02
CA SER A 143 -5.76 18.37 -12.37
C SER A 143 -5.69 19.31 -11.16
N THR A 144 -6.05 18.84 -9.97
CA THR A 144 -5.94 19.58 -8.71
C THR A 144 -4.88 18.98 -7.78
N PRO A 145 -4.29 19.78 -6.87
CA PRO A 145 -3.36 19.26 -5.88
C PRO A 145 -3.97 18.13 -5.03
N GLN A 146 -3.25 17.02 -4.93
CA GLN A 146 -3.60 15.86 -4.13
C GLN A 146 -3.01 16.04 -2.73
N ASN A 147 -3.75 16.69 -1.85
CA ASN A 147 -3.27 17.17 -0.55
C ASN A 147 -2.90 16.05 0.44
N ASP A 148 -3.31 14.82 0.15
CA ASP A 148 -3.03 13.65 0.99
C ASP A 148 -1.70 12.95 0.67
N ILE A 149 -0.96 13.48 -0.31
CA ILE A 149 0.32 12.95 -0.77
C ILE A 149 1.35 14.07 -0.78
N ASP A 150 2.44 13.87 -0.05
CA ASP A 150 3.57 14.79 -0.05
C ASP A 150 4.46 14.55 -1.27
N PHE A 151 4.88 15.62 -1.92
CA PHE A 151 5.72 15.57 -3.11
C PHE A 151 6.93 16.50 -2.98
N TYR A 152 8.10 15.96 -3.30
CA TYR A 152 9.38 16.67 -3.29
C TYR A 152 10.09 16.39 -4.61
N HIS A 153 10.56 17.43 -5.29
CA HIS A 153 11.30 17.27 -6.54
C HIS A 153 12.57 18.13 -6.57
N GLY A 154 13.62 17.58 -7.19
CA GLY A 154 14.92 18.24 -7.28
C GLY A 154 15.02 19.34 -8.34
N ASN A 155 14.07 19.41 -9.29
CA ASN A 155 14.10 20.30 -10.46
C ASN A 155 15.46 20.25 -11.19
N SER A 156 15.90 19.05 -11.57
CA SER A 156 17.27 18.84 -12.04
C SER A 156 17.60 19.61 -13.34
N GLY A 157 16.60 19.79 -14.22
CA GLY A 157 16.72 20.60 -15.44
C GLY A 157 16.52 22.10 -15.23
N GLY A 158 16.07 22.52 -14.04
CA GLY A 158 15.97 23.92 -13.63
C GLY A 158 14.74 24.69 -14.13
N ALA A 159 13.90 24.11 -14.98
CA ALA A 159 12.79 24.81 -15.66
C ALA A 159 11.40 24.53 -15.06
N SER A 160 11.28 23.69 -14.02
CA SER A 160 9.99 23.41 -13.39
C SER A 160 9.36 24.68 -12.80
N PRO A 161 8.07 24.95 -13.06
CA PRO A 161 7.33 26.05 -12.43
C PRO A 161 6.97 25.77 -10.97
N LEU A 162 6.98 24.51 -10.53
CA LEU A 162 6.73 24.15 -9.14
C LEU A 162 7.91 24.49 -8.22
N ALA A 163 7.60 24.76 -6.95
CA ALA A 163 8.59 25.01 -5.92
C ALA A 163 9.43 23.74 -5.65
N ALA A 164 10.68 23.77 -6.10
CA ALA A 164 11.62 22.67 -5.94
C ALA A 164 12.26 22.64 -4.53
N ASN A 165 12.82 21.49 -4.17
CA ASN A 165 13.53 21.27 -2.91
C ASN A 165 12.74 21.59 -1.64
N THR A 166 11.41 21.53 -1.73
CA THR A 166 10.48 21.70 -0.60
C THR A 166 9.31 20.72 -0.76
N TRP A 167 8.67 20.36 0.35
CA TRP A 167 7.50 19.50 0.34
C TRP A 167 6.24 20.29 -0.05
N ILE A 168 5.60 19.88 -1.14
CA ILE A 168 4.32 20.39 -1.64
C ILE A 168 3.30 19.25 -1.72
N SER A 169 2.02 19.56 -1.97
CA SER A 169 1.05 18.53 -2.35
C SER A 169 1.41 17.96 -3.73
N LEU A 170 1.21 16.66 -3.95
CA LEU A 170 1.39 16.06 -5.27
C LEU A 170 0.47 16.73 -6.29
N GLN A 171 1.04 17.22 -7.38
CA GLN A 171 0.33 17.93 -8.43
C GLN A 171 1.12 17.85 -9.75
N PRO A 172 0.47 18.01 -10.91
CA PRO A 172 1.18 18.15 -12.18
C PRO A 172 2.04 19.41 -12.19
N GLY A 173 3.00 19.47 -13.12
CA GLY A 173 3.86 20.64 -13.27
C GLY A 173 5.33 20.41 -12.92
N SER A 174 5.73 19.18 -12.60
CA SER A 174 7.08 18.88 -12.11
C SER A 174 8.13 18.68 -13.21
N GLY A 175 7.71 18.66 -14.49
CA GLY A 175 8.59 18.60 -15.65
C GLY A 175 9.64 19.70 -15.59
N SER A 176 10.92 19.30 -15.65
CA SER A 176 12.03 20.14 -15.18
C SER A 176 12.95 20.63 -16.29
N SER A 177 12.80 20.16 -17.53
CA SER A 177 13.59 20.64 -18.67
C SER A 177 12.90 21.79 -19.41
N THR A 178 13.68 22.57 -20.14
CA THR A 178 13.20 23.68 -20.99
C THR A 178 12.28 23.23 -22.13
N SER A 179 12.29 21.94 -22.46
CA SER A 179 11.44 21.36 -23.52
C SER A 179 10.08 20.84 -23.05
N ASN A 180 9.86 20.75 -21.74
CA ASN A 180 8.64 20.25 -21.09
C ASN A 180 8.33 21.00 -19.77
N PRO A 181 8.55 22.33 -19.68
CA PRO A 181 8.41 23.04 -18.42
C PRO A 181 6.95 23.04 -17.99
N GLY A 182 6.67 22.46 -16.82
CA GLY A 182 5.30 22.37 -16.31
C GLY A 182 4.50 21.19 -16.85
N ASP A 183 5.11 20.29 -17.62
CA ASP A 183 4.50 19.00 -17.92
C ASP A 183 4.48 18.10 -16.68
N PHE A 184 3.80 16.96 -16.78
CA PHE A 184 3.74 15.95 -15.73
C PHE A 184 4.22 14.58 -16.21
N GLY A 185 4.77 13.81 -15.27
CA GLY A 185 5.20 12.43 -15.48
C GLY A 185 4.27 11.42 -14.83
N PRO A 186 4.73 10.17 -14.63
CA PRO A 186 3.90 9.14 -14.02
C PRO A 186 3.54 9.45 -12.55
N GLU A 187 4.22 10.41 -11.89
CA GLU A 187 4.05 10.69 -10.45
C GLU A 187 2.60 10.95 -10.05
N VAL A 188 1.83 11.66 -10.91
CA VAL A 188 0.51 12.18 -10.54
C VAL A 188 -0.49 11.05 -10.37
N SER A 189 -0.50 10.10 -11.32
CA SER A 189 -1.38 8.93 -11.26
C SER A 189 -0.81 7.82 -10.37
N PHE A 190 0.52 7.67 -10.34
CA PHE A 190 1.19 6.73 -9.44
C PHE A 190 0.86 7.01 -7.97
N GLY A 191 1.03 8.26 -7.54
CA GLY A 191 0.73 8.65 -6.17
C GLY A 191 -0.75 8.50 -5.84
N ASN A 192 -1.64 8.88 -6.76
CA ASN A 192 -3.08 8.79 -6.57
C ASN A 192 -3.54 7.34 -6.33
N GLU A 193 -3.11 6.41 -7.19
CA GLU A 193 -3.50 5.00 -7.08
C GLU A 193 -2.89 4.34 -5.85
N LEU A 194 -1.64 4.65 -5.51
CA LEU A 194 -1.04 4.16 -4.27
C LEU A 194 -1.74 4.72 -3.03
N HIS A 195 -2.14 5.99 -3.04
CA HIS A 195 -2.86 6.59 -1.93
C HIS A 195 -4.23 5.94 -1.75
N ALA A 196 -4.95 5.67 -2.83
CA ALA A 196 -6.22 4.94 -2.77
C ALA A 196 -6.07 3.53 -2.14
N ALA A 197 -4.92 2.88 -2.33
CA ALA A 197 -4.67 1.53 -1.84
C ALA A 197 -4.02 1.46 -0.43
N LEU A 198 -3.15 2.42 -0.08
CA LEU A 198 -2.31 2.38 1.11
C LEU A 198 -2.53 3.57 2.06
N GLY A 199 -3.08 4.67 1.55
CA GLY A 199 -3.28 5.90 2.29
C GLY A 199 -4.43 5.77 3.29
N THR A 200 -4.16 6.12 4.55
CA THR A 200 -5.17 6.17 5.61
C THR A 200 -4.83 7.33 6.56
N GLY A 201 -5.71 7.66 7.52
CA GLY A 201 -5.41 8.69 8.52
C GLY A 201 -4.12 8.48 9.31
N ASN A 202 -3.62 7.23 9.40
CA ASN A 202 -2.37 6.89 10.08
C ASN A 202 -1.18 6.72 9.13
N VAL A 203 -1.42 6.57 7.82
CA VAL A 203 -0.40 6.29 6.81
C VAL A 203 -0.40 7.39 5.76
N ARG A 204 0.68 8.18 5.74
CA ARG A 204 0.93 9.22 4.75
C ARG A 204 1.83 8.70 3.65
N LEU A 205 1.58 9.12 2.41
CA LEU A 205 2.48 8.82 1.30
C LEU A 205 3.33 10.05 0.96
N ALA A 206 4.60 9.80 0.64
CA ALA A 206 5.53 10.82 0.18
C ALA A 206 6.27 10.35 -1.08
N ILE A 207 6.43 11.21 -2.08
CA ILE A 207 7.17 10.94 -3.30
C ILE A 207 8.37 11.89 -3.39
N ILE A 208 9.56 11.33 -3.62
CA ILE A 208 10.79 12.10 -3.91
C ILE A 208 11.20 11.82 -5.36
N LYS A 209 11.15 12.85 -6.20
CA LYS A 209 11.48 12.78 -7.63
C LYS A 209 12.82 13.45 -7.94
N HIS A 210 13.70 12.72 -8.60
CA HIS A 210 14.85 13.27 -9.30
C HIS A 210 15.04 12.55 -10.63
N THR A 211 14.80 13.28 -11.72
CA THR A 211 14.79 12.78 -13.09
C THR A 211 15.59 13.75 -13.94
N HIS A 212 16.24 13.30 -15.01
CA HIS A 212 16.92 14.22 -15.93
C HIS A 212 16.86 13.71 -17.36
N ILE A 213 16.40 14.57 -18.28
CA ILE A 213 16.23 14.22 -19.70
C ILE A 213 17.56 13.82 -20.36
N ALA A 214 17.50 13.00 -21.41
CA ALA A 214 18.64 12.61 -22.23
C ALA A 214 19.85 12.07 -21.43
N THR A 215 19.59 11.18 -20.47
CA THR A 215 20.62 10.55 -19.64
C THR A 215 20.67 9.04 -19.86
N ASN A 216 21.82 8.44 -19.58
CA ASN A 216 22.06 7.00 -19.73
C ASN A 216 22.46 6.32 -18.40
N LEU A 217 22.31 5.02 -18.32
CA LEU A 217 22.68 4.26 -17.15
C LEU A 217 24.18 3.97 -17.08
N TYR A 218 24.83 3.77 -18.23
CA TYR A 218 26.25 3.41 -18.28
C TYR A 218 27.23 4.50 -17.79
N SER A 219 26.82 5.78 -17.73
CA SER A 219 27.70 6.88 -17.30
C SER A 219 27.03 7.96 -16.45
N ASP A 220 25.79 8.34 -16.75
CA ASP A 220 25.12 9.41 -15.98
C ASP A 220 24.57 8.90 -14.65
N TRP A 221 24.03 7.69 -14.66
CA TRP A 221 23.43 7.01 -13.49
C TRP A 221 24.25 5.83 -12.97
N VAL A 222 25.48 5.65 -13.47
CA VAL A 222 26.35 4.54 -13.06
C VAL A 222 26.58 4.58 -11.55
N SER A 223 26.53 3.42 -10.90
CA SER A 223 26.82 3.26 -9.47
C SER A 223 28.25 2.79 -9.24
N GLY A 224 28.94 3.37 -8.26
CA GLY A 224 30.22 2.93 -7.72
C GLY A 224 30.11 1.66 -6.88
N GLY A 225 28.92 1.34 -6.39
CA GLY A 225 28.62 0.06 -5.72
C GLY A 225 29.06 0.01 -4.25
N ASP A 226 29.30 1.15 -3.62
CA ASP A 226 29.79 1.26 -2.24
C ASP A 226 28.85 2.06 -1.31
N ALA A 227 27.64 2.38 -1.76
CA ALA A 227 26.65 3.20 -1.05
C ALA A 227 27.16 4.59 -0.66
N THR A 228 28.11 5.13 -1.44
CA THR A 228 28.60 6.50 -1.34
C THR A 228 28.50 7.18 -2.69
N THR A 229 28.63 8.51 -2.72
CA THR A 229 28.66 9.26 -3.99
C THR A 229 29.98 9.13 -4.76
N MET A 230 30.96 8.37 -4.25
CA MET A 230 32.30 8.30 -4.85
C MET A 230 32.32 7.31 -6.01
N GLY A 231 32.66 7.79 -7.21
CA GLY A 231 32.67 6.95 -8.42
C GLY A 231 31.29 6.82 -9.08
N ASP A 232 30.25 7.42 -8.51
CA ASP A 232 28.93 7.50 -9.10
C ASP A 232 28.84 8.50 -10.24
N GLY A 233 27.93 8.21 -11.17
CA GLY A 233 27.56 9.13 -12.23
C GLY A 233 26.91 10.42 -11.69
N PRO A 234 27.06 11.55 -12.40
CA PRO A 234 26.63 12.86 -11.91
C PRO A 234 25.11 12.95 -11.64
N ARG A 235 24.29 12.18 -12.36
CA ARG A 235 22.83 12.15 -12.15
C ARG A 235 22.45 11.28 -10.98
N TYR A 236 23.19 10.19 -10.74
CA TYR A 236 23.00 9.41 -9.54
C TYR A 236 23.38 10.19 -8.27
N VAL A 237 24.50 10.93 -8.29
CA VAL A 237 24.87 11.85 -7.19
C VAL A 237 23.80 12.93 -6.96
N GLY A 238 23.23 13.48 -8.04
CA GLY A 238 22.13 14.42 -7.98
C GLY A 238 20.88 13.82 -7.32
N PHE A 239 20.50 12.61 -7.74
CA PHE A 239 19.41 11.84 -7.14
C PHE A 239 19.63 11.63 -5.65
N GLN A 240 20.81 11.14 -5.26
CA GLN A 240 21.12 10.91 -3.84
C GLN A 240 21.04 12.19 -3.01
N THR A 241 21.52 13.30 -3.56
CA THR A 241 21.41 14.61 -2.92
C THR A 241 19.95 15.03 -2.72
N THR A 242 19.09 14.84 -3.73
CA THR A 242 17.66 15.15 -3.64
C THR A 242 16.96 14.25 -2.61
N VAL A 243 17.25 12.95 -2.61
CA VAL A 243 16.68 12.01 -1.64
C VAL A 243 17.09 12.38 -0.21
N ASN A 244 18.38 12.62 0.03
CA ASN A 244 18.88 12.98 1.37
C ASN A 244 18.25 14.27 1.90
N LYS A 245 18.12 15.30 1.05
CA LYS A 245 17.44 16.56 1.43
C LYS A 245 15.95 16.38 1.68
N GLY A 246 15.27 15.63 0.80
CA GLY A 246 13.85 15.32 0.94
C GLY A 246 13.56 14.58 2.24
N MET A 247 14.33 13.52 2.53
CA MET A 247 14.21 12.72 3.76
C MET A 247 14.46 13.56 5.02
N ALA A 248 15.49 14.41 5.04
CA ALA A 248 15.75 15.31 6.17
C ALA A 248 14.61 16.32 6.40
N ALA A 249 14.07 16.89 5.33
CA ALA A 249 12.93 17.79 5.41
C ALA A 249 11.65 17.05 5.84
N LEU A 250 11.48 15.79 5.45
CA LEU A 250 10.32 14.97 5.81
C LEU A 250 10.35 14.57 7.28
N ALA A 251 11.52 14.17 7.79
CA ALA A 251 11.75 13.92 9.21
C ALA A 251 11.47 15.16 10.06
N SER A 252 11.81 16.35 9.56
CA SER A 252 11.47 17.60 10.23
C SER A 252 9.98 17.92 10.19
N LYS A 253 9.29 17.57 9.09
CA LYS A 253 7.84 17.75 8.91
C LYS A 253 7.02 16.79 9.78
N TYR A 254 7.50 15.57 9.98
CA TYR A 254 6.84 14.50 10.72
C TYR A 254 7.78 13.87 11.77
N PRO A 255 8.14 14.60 12.84
CA PRO A 255 9.18 14.19 13.79
C PRO A 255 8.86 12.93 14.61
N ASN A 256 7.57 12.57 14.70
CA ASN A 256 7.10 11.40 15.46
C ASN A 256 6.66 10.23 14.57
N ALA A 257 6.76 10.37 13.24
CA ALA A 257 6.34 9.33 12.32
C ALA A 257 7.46 8.31 12.09
N ASN A 258 7.09 7.05 11.90
CA ASN A 258 7.99 6.06 11.32
C ASN A 258 8.09 6.28 9.80
N ILE A 259 9.21 6.84 9.34
CA ILE A 259 9.44 7.14 7.92
C ILE A 259 10.25 6.02 7.28
N LYS A 260 9.69 5.40 6.22
CA LYS A 260 10.33 4.30 5.51
C LYS A 260 10.37 4.53 4.01
N VAL A 261 11.57 4.42 3.42
CA VAL A 261 11.70 4.30 1.95
C VAL A 261 11.23 2.91 1.55
N THR A 262 10.15 2.87 0.77
CA THR A 262 9.35 1.65 0.58
C THR A 262 9.46 1.10 -0.84
N GLY A 263 9.55 1.98 -1.84
CA GLY A 263 9.77 1.56 -3.22
C GLY A 263 10.36 2.65 -4.10
N MET A 264 10.77 2.27 -5.29
CA MET A 264 11.29 3.14 -6.32
C MET A 264 10.67 2.78 -7.68
N ILE A 265 10.25 3.79 -8.42
CA ILE A 265 9.89 3.64 -9.83
C ILE A 265 11.07 4.11 -10.69
N TRP A 266 11.37 3.34 -11.74
CA TRP A 266 12.51 3.58 -12.62
C TRP A 266 12.07 3.56 -14.08
N ASP A 267 12.24 4.70 -14.74
CA ASP A 267 11.85 4.92 -16.13
C ASP A 267 13.03 5.40 -16.96
N GLN A 268 13.80 4.44 -17.50
CA GLN A 268 15.04 4.71 -18.24
C GLN A 268 15.39 3.54 -19.17
N GLY A 269 16.16 3.84 -20.20
CA GLY A 269 16.81 2.85 -21.07
C GLY A 269 17.07 3.39 -22.46
N GLU A 270 16.30 4.40 -22.91
CA GLU A 270 16.43 4.94 -24.26
C GLU A 270 17.80 5.57 -24.50
N GLY A 271 18.47 6.09 -23.46
CA GLY A 271 19.81 6.66 -23.52
C GLY A 271 20.96 5.65 -23.65
N ASP A 272 20.72 4.35 -23.42
CA ASP A 272 21.74 3.29 -23.49
C ASP A 272 21.70 2.53 -24.83
N LEU A 273 20.71 2.81 -25.68
CA LEU A 273 20.65 2.29 -27.04
C LEU A 273 21.74 2.90 -27.92
N ASN A 274 22.12 2.17 -28.96
CA ASN A 274 23.23 2.48 -29.87
C ASN A 274 24.62 2.31 -29.24
N GLY A 275 24.85 1.17 -28.59
CA GLY A 275 26.20 0.72 -28.23
C GLY A 275 26.41 0.33 -26.78
N HIS A 276 25.44 0.60 -25.89
CA HIS A 276 25.54 0.28 -24.46
C HIS A 276 24.40 -0.61 -23.93
N ALA A 277 23.49 -1.05 -24.80
CA ALA A 277 22.42 -1.98 -24.42
C ALA A 277 22.94 -3.30 -23.82
N GLY A 278 24.12 -3.76 -24.27
CA GLY A 278 24.78 -4.96 -23.73
C GLY A 278 25.30 -4.80 -22.30
N ASP A 279 25.54 -3.57 -21.85
CA ASP A 279 26.01 -3.27 -20.49
C ASP A 279 24.83 -3.08 -19.51
N TYR A 280 23.61 -2.91 -20.04
CA TYR A 280 22.45 -2.45 -19.29
C TYR A 280 22.05 -3.37 -18.13
N GLU A 281 22.07 -4.69 -18.35
CA GLU A 281 21.69 -5.67 -17.31
C GLU A 281 22.59 -5.56 -16.08
N THR A 282 23.91 -5.53 -16.31
CA THR A 282 24.91 -5.40 -15.25
C THR A 282 24.77 -4.06 -14.55
N ASN A 283 24.65 -2.96 -15.31
CA ASN A 283 24.57 -1.62 -14.74
C ASN A 283 23.28 -1.43 -13.92
N LEU A 284 22.14 -1.95 -14.38
CA LEU A 284 20.88 -1.85 -13.66
C LEU A 284 20.88 -2.72 -12.40
N THR A 285 21.45 -3.91 -12.46
CA THR A 285 21.64 -4.77 -11.27
C THR A 285 22.48 -4.06 -10.21
N ASN A 286 23.61 -3.46 -10.61
CA ASN A 286 24.50 -2.73 -9.70
C ASN A 286 23.82 -1.48 -9.14
N PHE A 287 23.13 -0.72 -9.98
CA PHE A 287 22.38 0.47 -9.56
C PHE A 287 21.32 0.13 -8.50
N ILE A 288 20.50 -0.90 -8.74
CA ILE A 288 19.49 -1.35 -7.77
C ILE A 288 20.14 -1.79 -6.45
N ALA A 289 21.24 -2.54 -6.54
CA ALA A 289 21.97 -2.99 -5.35
C ALA A 289 22.52 -1.81 -4.53
N ASP A 290 23.08 -0.80 -5.18
CA ASP A 290 23.65 0.37 -4.52
C ASP A 290 22.56 1.28 -3.90
N VAL A 291 21.45 1.51 -4.61
CA VAL A 291 20.30 2.25 -4.06
C VAL A 291 19.75 1.53 -2.82
N ARG A 292 19.67 0.20 -2.82
CA ARG A 292 19.25 -0.58 -1.65
C ARG A 292 20.25 -0.54 -0.51
N ALA A 293 21.54 -0.59 -0.81
CA ALA A 293 22.58 -0.45 0.21
C ALA A 293 22.49 0.93 0.89
N THR A 294 22.12 1.97 0.14
CA THR A 294 22.00 3.35 0.63
C THR A 294 20.68 3.61 1.37
N TYR A 295 19.55 3.14 0.85
CA TYR A 295 18.21 3.56 1.30
C TYR A 295 17.35 2.47 1.95
N GLY A 296 17.78 1.22 1.90
CA GLY A 296 17.10 0.09 2.52
C GLY A 296 17.19 -1.18 1.68
N SER A 297 17.68 -2.27 2.28
CA SER A 297 17.88 -3.54 1.59
C SER A 297 16.59 -4.19 1.10
N ASP A 298 15.44 -3.82 1.68
CA ASP A 298 14.13 -4.28 1.27
C ASP A 298 13.39 -3.30 0.35
N LEU A 299 14.08 -2.35 -0.31
CA LEU A 299 13.45 -1.42 -1.25
C LEU A 299 12.96 -2.14 -2.51
N LYS A 300 11.69 -1.93 -2.86
CA LYS A 300 11.05 -2.54 -4.04
C LYS A 300 11.26 -1.67 -5.27
N PHE A 301 11.44 -2.28 -6.43
CA PHE A 301 11.58 -1.57 -7.69
C PHE A 301 10.49 -1.97 -8.67
N VAL A 302 9.95 -0.97 -9.36
CA VAL A 302 9.12 -1.21 -10.53
C VAL A 302 9.77 -0.50 -11.71
N LEU A 303 10.04 -1.26 -12.76
CA LEU A 303 10.72 -0.83 -13.98
C LEU A 303 9.68 -0.74 -15.09
N ARG A 304 9.69 0.35 -15.86
CA ARG A 304 9.02 0.35 -17.16
C ARG A 304 9.98 -0.20 -18.20
N ARG A 305 9.53 -1.22 -18.93
CA ARG A 305 10.24 -1.70 -20.12
C ARG A 305 10.12 -0.68 -21.25
N ILE A 306 11.22 -0.33 -21.92
CA ILE A 306 11.16 0.58 -23.08
C ILE A 306 10.34 -0.04 -24.22
N ALA A 307 9.69 0.80 -25.01
CA ALA A 307 8.58 0.39 -25.86
C ALA A 307 8.88 0.63 -27.35
N PRO A 308 8.60 -0.33 -28.26
CA PRO A 308 9.01 -0.23 -29.65
C PRO A 308 8.34 0.91 -30.41
N GLN A 309 7.13 1.32 -30.02
CA GLN A 309 6.38 2.44 -30.60
C GLN A 309 7.00 3.82 -30.32
N GLN A 310 8.00 3.88 -29.43
CA GLN A 310 8.81 5.07 -29.22
C GLN A 310 9.78 5.34 -30.39
N TRP A 311 9.83 4.42 -31.37
CA TRP A 311 10.52 4.56 -32.64
C TRP A 311 9.63 4.10 -33.80
N THR A 312 9.99 4.52 -35.01
CA THR A 312 9.48 3.86 -36.22
C THR A 312 10.32 2.60 -36.49
N ASP A 313 9.81 1.65 -37.26
CA ASP A 313 10.60 0.47 -37.64
C ASP A 313 11.91 0.84 -38.35
N ALA A 314 11.95 1.96 -39.07
CA ALA A 314 13.15 2.45 -39.75
C ALA A 314 14.16 3.13 -38.82
N THR A 315 13.72 3.63 -37.66
CA THR A 315 14.56 4.41 -36.72
C THR A 315 14.82 3.68 -35.41
N ARG A 316 14.26 2.48 -35.22
CA ARG A 316 14.47 1.67 -34.01
C ARG A 316 15.91 1.15 -33.96
N PRO A 317 16.66 1.42 -32.87
CA PRO A 317 18.01 0.89 -32.70
C PRO A 317 18.07 -0.64 -32.78
N ALA A 318 19.10 -1.16 -33.43
CA ALA A 318 19.28 -2.60 -33.64
C ALA A 318 19.44 -3.37 -32.31
N ASP A 319 19.92 -2.70 -31.27
CA ASP A 319 20.15 -3.24 -29.93
C ASP A 319 18.94 -3.07 -28.99
N PHE A 320 17.78 -2.60 -29.49
CA PHE A 320 16.55 -2.46 -28.71
C PHE A 320 16.17 -3.74 -27.95
N SER A 321 16.18 -4.89 -28.64
CA SER A 321 15.82 -6.18 -28.05
C SER A 321 16.82 -6.64 -26.97
N VAL A 322 18.08 -6.22 -27.07
CA VAL A 322 19.10 -6.52 -26.07
C VAL A 322 18.75 -5.79 -24.77
N LEU A 323 18.40 -4.50 -24.86
CA LEU A 323 18.06 -3.69 -23.69
C LEU A 323 16.76 -4.15 -23.03
N THR A 324 15.70 -4.42 -23.79
CA THR A 324 14.43 -4.88 -23.20
C THR A 324 14.57 -6.26 -22.55
N THR A 325 15.38 -7.14 -23.13
CA THR A 325 15.72 -8.43 -22.50
C THR A 325 16.49 -8.21 -21.19
N ALA A 326 17.43 -7.27 -21.14
CA ALA A 326 18.15 -6.92 -19.91
C ALA A 326 17.19 -6.43 -18.80
N GLN A 327 16.20 -5.59 -19.13
CA GLN A 327 15.19 -5.14 -18.17
C GLN A 327 14.36 -6.31 -17.61
N ASP A 328 13.96 -7.25 -18.47
CA ASP A 328 13.19 -8.43 -18.07
C ASP A 328 14.04 -9.42 -17.27
N ASN A 329 15.32 -9.59 -17.60
CA ASN A 329 16.25 -10.45 -16.85
C ASN A 329 16.49 -9.95 -15.43
N VAL A 330 16.70 -8.64 -15.23
CA VAL A 330 16.87 -8.06 -13.90
C VAL A 330 15.61 -8.28 -13.04
N ALA A 331 14.42 -8.04 -13.61
CA ALA A 331 13.16 -8.30 -12.91
C ALA A 331 12.95 -9.79 -12.58
N ALA A 332 13.34 -10.70 -13.48
CA ALA A 332 13.21 -12.14 -13.23
C ALA A 332 14.19 -12.66 -12.18
N ALA A 333 15.37 -12.05 -12.04
CA ALA A 333 16.40 -12.48 -11.10
C ALA A 333 16.13 -12.04 -9.66
N ASP A 334 15.24 -11.07 -9.44
CA ASP A 334 15.04 -10.42 -8.14
C ASP A 334 13.54 -10.30 -7.79
N PRO A 335 13.05 -10.99 -6.74
CA PRO A 335 11.65 -10.97 -6.36
C PRO A 335 11.14 -9.60 -5.84
N MET A 336 12.05 -8.66 -5.56
CA MET A 336 11.70 -7.29 -5.16
C MET A 336 11.76 -6.31 -6.36
N VAL A 337 11.90 -6.82 -7.59
CA VAL A 337 11.86 -6.04 -8.83
C VAL A 337 10.73 -6.58 -9.71
N LEU A 338 9.95 -5.68 -10.29
CA LEU A 338 8.96 -6.01 -11.31
C LEU A 338 9.20 -5.16 -12.54
N SER A 339 9.17 -5.75 -13.73
CA SER A 339 9.06 -5.02 -15.00
C SER A 339 7.63 -5.13 -15.54
N PHE A 340 7.16 -4.09 -16.22
CA PHE A 340 5.93 -4.16 -17.01
C PHE A 340 6.15 -3.63 -18.43
N SER A 341 5.39 -4.16 -19.38
CA SER A 341 5.40 -3.68 -20.76
C SER A 341 4.71 -2.32 -20.89
N SER A 342 5.29 -1.44 -21.69
CA SER A 342 4.68 -0.17 -22.08
C SER A 342 4.35 -0.08 -23.58
N ASP A 343 4.28 -1.23 -24.28
CA ASP A 343 4.15 -1.31 -25.74
C ASP A 343 2.83 -0.71 -26.29
N ASP A 344 1.80 -0.64 -25.45
CA ASP A 344 0.48 -0.09 -25.78
C ASP A 344 0.28 1.35 -25.31
N LEU A 345 1.26 1.95 -24.63
CA LEU A 345 1.13 3.30 -24.13
C LEU A 345 1.19 4.32 -25.27
N PRO A 346 0.21 5.24 -25.36
CA PRO A 346 0.17 6.22 -26.43
C PRO A 346 1.28 7.27 -26.28
N VAL A 347 1.87 7.62 -27.41
CA VAL A 347 2.97 8.58 -27.52
C VAL A 347 2.49 9.89 -28.13
N ILE A 348 3.30 10.94 -28.02
CA ILE A 348 3.04 12.23 -28.67
C ILE A 348 3.28 12.04 -30.19
N PRO A 349 2.29 12.27 -31.08
CA PRO A 349 2.47 11.97 -32.50
C PRO A 349 3.62 12.73 -33.18
N ALA A 350 3.87 13.97 -32.77
CA ALA A 350 4.97 14.79 -33.27
C ALA A 350 6.32 14.51 -32.57
N ASN A 351 6.31 13.70 -31.50
CA ASN A 351 7.45 13.43 -30.63
C ASN A 351 7.33 12.01 -30.05
N ILE A 352 7.38 11.01 -30.93
CA ILE A 352 6.98 9.64 -30.60
C ILE A 352 7.83 8.98 -29.51
N ILE A 353 9.03 9.48 -29.22
CA ILE A 353 9.88 8.95 -28.15
C ILE A 353 9.26 9.19 -26.75
N HIS A 354 8.34 10.14 -26.62
CA HIS A 354 7.72 10.53 -25.35
C HIS A 354 6.24 10.15 -25.27
N PHE A 355 5.82 9.67 -24.10
CA PHE A 355 4.41 9.40 -23.82
C PHE A 355 3.59 10.69 -23.74
N ASN A 356 2.38 10.66 -24.32
CA ASN A 356 1.43 11.75 -24.13
C ASN A 356 0.75 11.67 -22.75
N ALA A 357 -0.15 12.60 -22.43
CA ALA A 357 -0.84 12.64 -21.14
C ALA A 357 -1.55 11.31 -20.78
N THR A 358 -2.24 10.68 -21.73
CA THR A 358 -2.89 9.37 -21.50
C THR A 358 -1.87 8.26 -21.24
N GLY A 359 -0.74 8.30 -21.96
CA GLY A 359 0.37 7.38 -21.75
C GLY A 359 0.99 7.55 -20.37
N GLN A 360 1.26 8.78 -19.94
CA GLN A 360 1.80 9.09 -18.61
C GLN A 360 0.87 8.66 -17.47
N ILE A 361 -0.45 8.92 -17.60
CA ILE A 361 -1.44 8.46 -16.64
C ILE A 361 -1.45 6.92 -16.56
N THR A 362 -1.49 6.24 -17.71
CA THR A 362 -1.52 4.77 -17.71
C THR A 362 -0.22 4.18 -17.17
N ASN A 363 0.93 4.81 -17.46
CA ASN A 363 2.24 4.44 -16.94
C ASN A 363 2.27 4.50 -15.40
N GLY A 364 1.84 5.62 -14.81
CA GLY A 364 1.80 5.77 -13.35
C GLY A 364 0.85 4.77 -12.66
N LYS A 365 -0.31 4.48 -13.25
CA LYS A 365 -1.20 3.42 -12.75
C LYS A 365 -0.53 2.05 -12.75
N ARG A 366 0.23 1.70 -13.79
CA ARG A 366 0.97 0.43 -13.87
C ARG A 366 2.11 0.36 -12.87
N TYR A 367 2.82 1.47 -12.66
CA TYR A 367 3.79 1.56 -11.57
C TYR A 367 3.15 1.26 -10.21
N ALA A 368 1.98 1.86 -9.92
CA ALA A 368 1.28 1.63 -8.67
C ALA A 368 0.83 0.17 -8.53
N GLN A 369 0.24 -0.40 -9.58
CA GLN A 369 -0.17 -1.81 -9.61
C GLN A 369 1.02 -2.76 -9.39
N GLY A 370 2.14 -2.54 -10.09
CA GLY A 370 3.35 -3.32 -9.90
C GLY A 370 3.88 -3.23 -8.48
N MET A 371 3.85 -2.02 -7.90
CA MET A 371 4.32 -1.80 -6.53
C MET A 371 3.42 -2.52 -5.52
N LEU A 372 2.10 -2.44 -5.67
CA LEU A 372 1.13 -3.15 -4.84
C LEU A 372 1.25 -4.67 -5.00
N GLN A 373 1.54 -5.16 -6.21
CA GLN A 373 1.79 -6.57 -6.45
C GLN A 373 3.02 -7.06 -5.66
N ILE A 374 4.13 -6.33 -5.70
CA ILE A 374 5.34 -6.70 -4.94
C ILE A 374 5.11 -6.58 -3.42
N PHE A 375 4.31 -5.60 -2.96
CA PHE A 375 3.98 -5.45 -1.55
C PHE A 375 3.01 -6.51 -1.04
N SER A 376 2.14 -7.03 -1.90
CA SER A 376 1.24 -8.11 -1.53
C SER A 376 2.07 -9.38 -1.25
N LYS A 377 2.10 -9.83 0.01
CA LYS A 377 2.61 -11.16 0.36
C LYS A 377 1.66 -12.29 -0.11
N GLY A 378 0.85 -12.04 -1.14
CA GLY A 378 -0.39 -12.76 -1.40
C GLY A 378 -1.49 -12.42 -0.37
N PRO A 379 -2.71 -12.98 -0.52
CA PRO A 379 -3.74 -12.87 0.49
C PRO A 379 -3.25 -13.49 1.81
N ILE A 380 -3.30 -12.71 2.90
CA ILE A 380 -3.13 -13.26 4.24
C ILE A 380 -4.43 -13.99 4.58
N MET A 381 -4.37 -15.32 4.58
CA MET A 381 -5.49 -16.15 5.00
C MET A 381 -5.58 -16.11 6.53
N VAL A 382 -6.58 -15.40 7.05
CA VAL A 382 -6.87 -15.37 8.49
C VAL A 382 -7.83 -16.50 8.81
N TYR A 383 -7.39 -17.42 9.66
CA TYR A 383 -8.23 -18.49 10.19
C TYR A 383 -8.61 -18.15 11.63
N LEU A 384 -9.91 -17.95 11.88
CA LEU A 384 -10.42 -17.77 13.23
C LEU A 384 -10.74 -19.15 13.82
N MET A 385 -10.13 -19.46 14.96
CA MET A 385 -10.37 -20.72 15.68
C MET A 385 -11.06 -20.42 17.00
N GLY A 386 -12.23 -21.03 17.22
CA GLY A 386 -12.99 -20.91 18.47
C GLY A 386 -13.60 -22.26 18.85
N GLY A 387 -13.52 -22.62 20.13
CA GLY A 387 -14.06 -23.89 20.63
C GLY A 387 -13.61 -24.19 22.05
N GLN A 388 -14.10 -25.29 22.61
CA GLN A 388 -13.76 -25.75 23.97
C GLN A 388 -12.41 -26.50 24.03
N SER A 389 -12.22 -27.37 25.01
CA SER A 389 -10.94 -28.04 25.36
C SER A 389 -10.09 -28.59 24.20
N ASN A 390 -10.69 -29.03 23.10
CA ASN A 390 -9.94 -29.51 21.93
C ASN A 390 -9.32 -28.36 21.10
N CYS A 391 -9.97 -27.21 20.99
CA CYS A 391 -9.43 -26.01 20.35
C CYS A 391 -8.45 -25.26 21.28
N GLN A 392 -8.66 -25.36 22.60
CA GLN A 392 -7.71 -24.84 23.60
C GLN A 392 -6.40 -25.64 23.63
N GLY A 393 -6.40 -26.90 23.17
CA GLY A 393 -5.18 -27.69 23.00
C GLY A 393 -4.82 -28.58 24.19
N VAL A 394 -5.57 -29.67 24.40
CA VAL A 394 -5.21 -30.76 25.35
C VAL A 394 -4.31 -31.84 24.73
N GLY A 395 -3.75 -31.58 23.55
CA GLY A 395 -2.85 -32.48 22.84
C GLY A 395 -1.50 -32.60 23.55
N ARG A 396 -0.86 -33.78 23.46
CA ARG A 396 0.46 -33.99 24.07
C ARG A 396 1.58 -33.56 23.12
N ASN A 397 2.31 -32.51 23.49
CA ASN A 397 3.48 -32.01 22.74
C ASN A 397 4.54 -33.11 22.51
N SER A 398 4.64 -34.10 23.41
CA SER A 398 5.52 -35.26 23.28
C SER A 398 5.23 -36.18 22.08
N LYS A 399 4.15 -35.92 21.33
CA LYS A 399 3.79 -36.64 20.11
C LYS A 399 4.08 -35.87 18.83
N LEU A 400 4.57 -34.63 18.94
CA LEU A 400 4.91 -33.79 17.80
C LEU A 400 6.36 -34.01 17.35
N THR A 401 6.60 -33.81 16.05
CA THR A 401 7.95 -33.76 15.48
C THR A 401 8.58 -32.39 15.69
N ALA A 402 9.91 -32.27 15.52
CA ALA A 402 10.61 -31.00 15.71
C ALA A 402 10.05 -29.84 14.86
N GLY A 403 9.68 -30.11 13.60
CA GLY A 403 9.07 -29.12 12.71
C GLY A 403 7.61 -28.78 13.02
N GLN A 404 6.98 -29.45 13.98
CA GLN A 404 5.62 -29.15 14.45
C GLN A 404 5.63 -28.42 15.81
N LEU A 405 6.80 -28.27 16.43
CA LEU A 405 6.95 -27.52 17.66
C LEU A 405 7.01 -26.00 17.41
N GLU A 406 7.32 -25.58 16.18
CA GLU A 406 7.25 -24.19 15.73
C GLU A 406 7.09 -24.13 14.21
N ILE A 407 6.14 -23.31 13.74
CA ILE A 407 5.86 -23.06 12.32
C ILE A 407 5.93 -21.54 12.10
N PRO A 408 7.12 -20.99 11.80
CA PRO A 408 7.35 -19.54 11.73
C PRO A 408 6.58 -18.84 10.60
N GLU A 409 6.15 -19.59 9.59
CA GLU A 409 5.38 -19.08 8.46
C GLU A 409 3.91 -18.78 8.80
N ILE A 410 3.40 -19.30 9.93
CA ILE A 410 2.03 -19.05 10.40
C ILE A 410 2.09 -18.16 11.63
N GLN A 411 1.40 -17.02 11.56
CA GLN A 411 1.23 -16.13 12.71
C GLN A 411 0.01 -16.56 13.54
N PHE A 412 0.16 -16.61 14.86
CA PHE A 412 -0.87 -17.00 15.81
C PHE A 412 -1.10 -15.87 16.83
N TYR A 413 -2.37 -15.59 17.13
CA TYR A 413 -2.81 -14.61 18.12
C TYR A 413 -3.86 -15.27 19.02
N HIS A 414 -3.73 -15.10 20.33
CA HIS A 414 -4.63 -15.71 21.32
C HIS A 414 -4.88 -14.75 22.49
N SER A 415 -6.01 -14.92 23.18
CA SER A 415 -6.49 -14.00 24.22
C SER A 415 -6.19 -14.45 25.66
N ASP A 416 -5.79 -15.70 25.86
CA ASP A 416 -5.64 -16.32 27.18
C ASP A 416 -4.26 -16.96 27.38
N ASP A 417 -3.96 -17.44 28.59
CA ASP A 417 -2.70 -18.11 28.93
C ASP A 417 -2.62 -19.55 28.38
N VAL A 418 -3.11 -19.79 27.15
CA VAL A 418 -3.04 -21.12 26.49
C VAL A 418 -1.62 -21.66 26.44
N PHE A 419 -0.63 -20.77 26.45
CA PHE A 419 0.77 -21.11 26.50
C PHE A 419 1.34 -20.77 27.87
N SER A 420 2.07 -21.71 28.46
CA SER A 420 2.94 -21.41 29.61
C SER A 420 4.12 -20.48 29.26
N SER A 421 4.37 -20.22 27.97
CA SER A 421 5.49 -19.42 27.46
C SER A 421 5.16 -18.45 26.31
N GLY A 422 3.87 -18.24 26.01
CA GLY A 422 3.40 -17.34 24.96
C GLY A 422 3.00 -15.98 25.53
N SER A 423 3.03 -14.94 24.69
CA SER A 423 2.53 -13.62 25.07
C SER A 423 1.09 -13.48 24.58
N PRO A 424 0.08 -13.54 25.47
CA PRO A 424 -1.30 -13.29 25.07
C PRO A 424 -1.41 -11.89 24.48
N TYR A 425 -2.37 -11.72 23.56
CA TYR A 425 -2.62 -10.48 22.82
C TYR A 425 -1.45 -9.99 21.95
N ALA A 426 -0.53 -10.88 21.59
CA ALA A 426 0.57 -10.59 20.68
C ALA A 426 0.67 -11.64 19.57
N TRP A 427 1.04 -11.20 18.37
CA TRP A 427 1.36 -12.10 17.26
C TRP A 427 2.68 -12.83 17.53
N GLN A 428 2.67 -14.13 17.31
CA GLN A 428 3.85 -15.00 17.44
C GLN A 428 3.79 -16.12 16.40
N SER A 429 4.92 -16.78 16.15
CA SER A 429 4.95 -18.02 15.36
C SER A 429 3.98 -19.05 15.96
N LEU A 430 3.25 -19.77 15.10
CA LEU A 430 2.40 -20.87 15.54
C LEU A 430 3.27 -21.94 16.19
N ARG A 431 2.93 -22.32 17.41
CA ARG A 431 3.57 -23.37 18.19
C ARG A 431 2.52 -24.06 19.07
N PRO A 432 2.81 -25.23 19.64
CA PRO A 432 1.90 -25.91 20.56
C PRO A 432 1.74 -25.14 21.88
N ALA A 433 0.51 -25.13 22.39
CA ALA A 433 0.19 -24.74 23.76
C ALA A 433 0.99 -25.60 24.75
N GLY A 434 1.49 -24.99 25.82
CA GLY A 434 2.50 -25.56 26.73
C GLY A 434 2.07 -26.85 27.42
#